data_AF-A0A2E7UEM4-F1
#
_entry.id   AF-A0A2E7UEM4-F1
#
_cell.length_a   1.000
_cell.length_b   1.000
_cell.length_c   1.000
_cell.angle_alpha   90.00
_cell.angle_beta   90.00
_cell.angle_gamma   90.00
#
_symmetry.space_group_name_H-M   'P 1'
#
loop_
_entity.id
_entity.type
_entity.pdbx_description
1 polymer ?
#
loop_
_entity_poly.entity_id
_entity_poly.type
_entity_poly.pdbx_seq_one_letter_code
_entity_poly.pdbx_strand_id
1 'polypeptide(L)'
;MLALLEGERQALAALDIDRINNCSNDKMDLCARLDQVRPEDLDEECLGLLDAVRRLNTINRRLRNLIATNVQSRIDAMAGVGATYQSANGRMVAQSI
;
A
#
# COMPACT_ATOMS: atom_id res chain seq x y z
N MET A 1 0.19 12.78 -12.77
CA MET A 1 0.26 12.17 -11.43
C MET A 1 -0.72 11.02 -11.28
N LEU A 2 -1.99 11.21 -11.66
CA LEU A 2 -3.02 10.15 -11.60
C LEU A 2 -2.57 8.85 -12.29
N ALA A 3 -2.28 8.89 -13.59
CA ALA A 3 -1.84 7.73 -14.37
C ALA A 3 -0.58 7.04 -13.79
N LEU A 4 0.33 7.83 -13.21
CA LEU A 4 1.54 7.33 -12.57
C LEU A 4 1.19 6.52 -11.31
N LEU A 5 0.31 7.05 -10.45
CA LEU A 5 -0.17 6.33 -9.28
C LEU A 5 -1.00 5.09 -9.64
N GLU A 6 -1.71 5.10 -10.76
CA GLU A 6 -2.38 3.90 -11.27
C GLU A 6 -1.38 2.85 -11.74
N GLY A 7 -0.31 3.28 -12.44
CA GLY A 7 0.81 2.43 -12.83
C GLY A 7 1.51 1.81 -11.62
N GLU A 8 1.78 2.59 -10.58
CA GLU A 8 2.33 2.06 -9.32
C GLU A 8 1.37 1.04 -8.68
N ARG A 9 0.06 1.31 -8.66
CA ARG A 9 -0.92 0.38 -8.10
C ARG A 9 -0.86 -0.98 -8.81
N GLN A 10 -0.73 -0.96 -10.14
CA GLN A 10 -0.56 -2.18 -10.93
C GLN A 10 0.77 -2.87 -10.60
N ALA A 11 1.86 -2.13 -10.49
CA ALA A 11 3.17 -2.66 -10.13
C ALA A 11 3.18 -3.30 -8.73
N LEU A 12 2.54 -2.66 -7.74
CA LEU A 12 2.35 -3.21 -6.40
C LEU A 12 1.52 -4.50 -6.42
N ALA A 13 0.45 -4.55 -7.21
CA ALA A 13 -0.38 -5.76 -7.35
C ALA A 13 0.38 -6.92 -8.02
N ALA A 14 1.30 -6.61 -8.94
CA ALA A 14 2.15 -7.59 -9.61
C ALA A 14 3.43 -7.94 -8.83
N LEU A 15 3.72 -7.24 -7.73
CA LEU A 15 5.01 -7.32 -7.00
C LEU A 15 6.23 -7.09 -7.91
N ASP A 16 6.07 -6.21 -8.90
CA ASP A 16 7.10 -5.87 -9.88
C ASP A 16 8.03 -4.78 -9.31
N ILE A 17 9.18 -5.22 -8.76
CA ILE A 17 10.13 -4.34 -8.04
C ILE A 17 10.73 -3.28 -8.98
N ASP A 18 11.09 -3.66 -10.20
CA ASP A 18 11.72 -2.75 -11.16
C ASP A 18 10.73 -1.63 -11.54
N ARG A 19 9.48 -1.99 -11.80
CA ARG A 19 8.44 -1.00 -12.09
C ARG A 19 8.08 -0.13 -10.89
N ILE A 20 8.11 -0.67 -9.67
CA ILE A 20 7.92 0.11 -8.43
C ILE A 20 9.04 1.16 -8.27
N ASN A 21 10.29 0.78 -8.52
CA ASN A 21 11.43 1.69 -8.44
C ASN A 21 11.35 2.80 -9.50
N ASN A 22 11.04 2.44 -10.74
CA ASN A 22 10.85 3.41 -11.82
C ASN A 22 9.71 4.39 -11.51
N CYS A 23 8.56 3.89 -11.04
CA CYS A 23 7.46 4.73 -10.57
C CYS A 23 7.87 5.67 -9.43
N SER A 24 8.82 5.28 -8.57
CA SER A 24 9.31 6.13 -7.49
C SER A 24 10.12 7.31 -8.02
N ASN A 25 10.98 7.09 -9.01
CA ASN A 25 11.73 8.16 -9.67
C ASN A 25 10.80 9.12 -10.42
N ASP A 26 9.89 8.59 -11.24
CA ASP A 26 8.94 9.40 -12.02
C ASP A 26 8.05 10.29 -11.11
N LYS A 27 7.74 9.83 -9.90
CA LYS A 27 7.02 10.65 -8.90
C LYS A 27 7.84 11.82 -8.41
N MET A 28 9.12 11.59 -8.11
CA MET A 28 9.99 12.65 -7.61
C MET A 28 10.15 13.74 -8.67
N ASP A 29 10.36 13.35 -9.93
CA ASP A 29 10.44 14.27 -11.06
C ASP A 29 9.14 15.05 -11.25
N LEU A 30 7.99 14.38 -11.13
CA LEU A 30 6.70 15.06 -11.24
C LEU A 30 6.41 15.98 -10.06
N CYS A 31 6.76 15.60 -8.83
CA CYS A 31 6.65 16.48 -7.66
C CYS A 31 7.52 17.72 -7.82
N ALA A 32 8.77 17.57 -8.29
CA ALA A 32 9.65 18.72 -8.54
C ALA A 32 9.08 19.69 -9.58
N ARG A 33 8.31 19.19 -10.56
CA ARG A 33 7.58 20.03 -11.52
C ARG A 33 6.36 20.70 -10.89
N LEU A 34 5.63 20.00 -10.01
CA LEU A 34 4.47 20.54 -9.30
C LEU A 34 4.85 21.60 -8.28
N ASP A 35 6.02 21.51 -7.66
CA ASP A 35 6.54 22.51 -6.71
C ASP A 35 6.76 23.90 -7.36
N GLN A 36 6.83 23.96 -8.70
CA GLN A 36 6.94 25.21 -9.44
C GLN A 36 5.58 25.88 -9.70
N VAL A 37 4.48 25.19 -9.42
CA VAL A 37 3.10 25.69 -9.63
C VAL A 37 2.63 26.39 -8.37
N ARG A 38 2.12 27.62 -8.49
CA ARG A 38 1.58 28.35 -7.34
C ARG A 38 0.16 27.87 -7.05
N PRO A 39 -0.25 27.75 -5.78
CA PRO A 39 -1.60 27.34 -5.43
C PRO A 39 -2.70 28.21 -6.04
N GLU A 40 -2.46 29.53 -6.19
CA GLU A 40 -3.41 30.45 -6.84
C GLU A 40 -3.61 30.21 -8.35
N ASP A 41 -2.73 29.45 -8.99
CA ASP A 41 -2.86 29.10 -10.42
C ASP A 41 -3.75 27.86 -10.63
N LEU A 42 -4.24 27.24 -9.55
CA LEU A 42 -5.08 26.03 -9.59
C LEU A 42 -6.57 26.39 -9.55
N ASP A 43 -7.30 25.97 -10.57
CA ASP A 43 -8.76 26.06 -10.60
C ASP A 43 -9.44 24.87 -9.89
N GLU A 44 -10.77 24.92 -9.83
CA GLU A 44 -11.57 23.89 -9.16
C GLU A 44 -11.38 22.49 -9.77
N GLU A 45 -11.19 22.40 -11.09
CA GLU A 45 -10.93 21.14 -11.77
C GLU A 45 -9.58 20.54 -11.35
N CYS A 46 -8.52 21.36 -11.32
CA CYS A 46 -7.20 20.95 -10.85
C CYS A 46 -7.23 20.48 -9.40
N LEU A 47 -7.96 21.19 -8.53
CA LEU A 47 -8.13 20.82 -7.13
C LEU A 47 -8.88 19.48 -6.99
N GLY A 48 -9.91 19.25 -7.80
CA GLY A 48 -10.61 17.96 -7.87
C GLY A 48 -9.68 16.81 -8.29
N LEU A 49 -8.81 17.06 -9.27
CA LEU A 49 -7.81 16.07 -9.70
C LEU A 49 -6.77 15.78 -8.60
N LEU A 50 -6.35 16.80 -7.85
CA LEU A 50 -5.45 16.63 -6.71
C LEU A 50 -6.08 15.79 -5.58
N ASP A 51 -7.37 15.94 -5.32
CA ASP A 51 -8.07 15.07 -4.36
C ASP A 51 -8.10 13.61 -4.84
N ALA A 52 -8.38 13.38 -6.13
CA ALA A 52 -8.33 12.05 -6.72
C ALA A 52 -6.92 11.41 -6.60
N VAL A 53 -5.88 12.18 -6.91
CA VAL A 53 -4.48 11.78 -6.73
C VAL A 53 -4.18 11.43 -5.27
N ARG A 54 -4.67 12.21 -4.30
CA ARG A 54 -4.49 11.98 -2.86
C ARG A 54 -5.14 10.68 -2.41
N ARG A 55 -6.37 10.42 -2.86
CA ARG A 55 -7.10 9.17 -2.57
C ARG A 55 -6.34 7.97 -3.12
N LEU A 56 -5.89 8.05 -4.38
CA LEU A 56 -5.17 6.95 -5.02
C LEU A 56 -3.82 6.66 -4.33
N ASN A 57 -3.06 7.69 -3.96
CA ASN A 57 -1.84 7.51 -3.17
C ASN A 57 -2.11 6.83 -1.81
N THR A 58 -3.22 7.20 -1.16
CA THR A 58 -3.64 6.54 0.09
C THR A 58 -3.94 5.06 -0.12
N ILE A 59 -4.59 4.69 -1.22
CA ILE A 59 -4.82 3.29 -1.60
C ILE A 59 -3.49 2.56 -1.81
N ASN A 60 -2.54 3.15 -2.54
CA ASN A 60 -1.24 2.52 -2.78
C ASN A 60 -0.43 2.31 -1.49
N ARG A 61 -0.46 3.28 -0.57
CA ARG A 61 0.15 3.13 0.78
C ARG A 61 -0.48 1.96 1.55
N ARG A 62 -1.81 1.85 1.53
CA ARG A 62 -2.52 0.72 2.18
C ARG A 62 -2.15 -0.61 1.55
N LEU A 63 -2.08 -0.69 0.22
CA LEU A 63 -1.69 -1.91 -0.49
C LEU A 63 -0.27 -2.36 -0.12
N ARG A 64 0.70 -1.43 -0.11
CA ARG A 64 2.07 -1.73 0.32
C ARG A 64 2.13 -2.24 1.75
N ASN A 65 1.38 -1.62 2.66
CA ASN A 65 1.33 -2.06 4.06
C ASN A 65 0.72 -3.47 4.18
N LEU A 66 -0.36 -3.77 3.45
CA LEU A 66 -0.96 -5.10 3.44
C LEU A 66 0.01 -6.17 2.94
N ILE A 67 0.76 -5.88 1.87
CA ILE A 67 1.82 -6.77 1.36
C ILE A 67 2.88 -7.00 2.44
N ALA A 68 3.38 -5.93 3.08
CA ALA A 68 4.39 -6.03 4.13
C ALA A 68 3.90 -6.87 5.33
N THR A 69 2.67 -6.62 5.81
CA THR A 69 2.06 -7.41 6.88
C THR A 69 1.95 -8.89 6.49
N ASN A 70 1.51 -9.19 5.26
CA ASN A 70 1.41 -10.57 4.78
C ASN A 70 2.77 -11.29 4.77
N VAL A 71 3.81 -10.63 4.25
CA VAL A 71 5.17 -11.16 4.22
C VAL A 71 5.69 -11.39 5.64
N GLN A 72 5.49 -10.42 6.55
CA GLN A 72 5.89 -10.54 7.95
C GLN A 72 5.22 -11.73 8.63
N SER A 73 3.90 -11.90 8.49
CA SER A 73 3.18 -13.02 9.09
C SER A 73 3.70 -14.38 8.61
N ARG A 74 4.16 -14.50 7.36
CA ARG A 74 4.77 -15.73 6.84
C ARG A 74 6.16 -15.97 7.43
N ILE A 75 6.96 -14.92 7.57
CA ILE A 75 8.28 -14.99 8.22
C ILE A 75 8.11 -15.44 9.68
N ASP A 76 7.17 -14.85 10.42
CA ASP A 76 6.91 -15.20 11.83
C ASP A 76 6.47 -16.65 11.99
N ALA A 77 5.65 -17.16 11.06
CA ALA A 77 5.24 -18.56 11.02
C ALA A 77 6.43 -19.51 10.78
N MET A 78 7.34 -19.16 9.86
CA MET A 78 8.55 -19.94 9.59
C MET A 78 9.56 -19.90 10.74
N ALA A 79 9.68 -18.76 11.42
CA ALA A 79 10.57 -18.57 12.56
C ALA A 79 10.08 -19.28 13.84
N GLY A 80 8.93 -19.97 13.80
CA GLY A 80 8.35 -20.66 14.96
C GLY A 80 7.75 -19.71 16.01
N VAL A 81 7.63 -18.42 15.68
CA VAL A 81 6.99 -17.41 16.56
C VAL A 81 5.45 -17.50 16.47
N GLY A 82 4.93 -18.23 15.48
CA GLY A 82 3.51 -18.30 15.11
C GLY A 82 2.56 -19.15 15.98
N ALA A 83 2.90 -19.54 17.21
CA ALA A 83 2.04 -20.42 18.03
C ALA A 83 1.76 -19.96 19.47
N THR A 84 1.89 -18.67 19.80
CA THR A 84 1.48 -18.17 21.13
C THR A 84 0.05 -17.63 21.20
N TYR A 85 -0.66 -17.54 20.07
CA TYR A 85 -2.10 -17.21 20.02
C TYR A 85 -2.96 -18.37 19.48
N GLN A 86 -2.75 -19.58 19.99
CA GLN A 86 -3.74 -20.66 19.90
C GLN A 86 -3.89 -21.33 21.28
N SER A 87 -4.63 -20.69 22.19
CA SER A 87 -5.34 -21.36 23.29
C SER A 87 -6.14 -20.35 24.11
N ALA A 88 -7.24 -19.83 23.56
CA ALA A 88 -8.28 -19.19 24.36
C ALA A 88 -9.64 -19.09 23.64
N ASN A 89 -10.01 -20.01 22.74
CA ASN A 89 -11.42 -20.10 22.30
C ASN A 89 -11.77 -21.43 21.61
N GLY A 90 -11.81 -22.52 22.37
CA GLY A 90 -12.32 -23.81 21.91
C GLY A 90 -12.93 -24.59 23.07
N ARG A 91 -14.16 -24.24 23.46
CA ARG A 91 -14.92 -24.96 24.48
C ARG A 91 -15.60 -26.20 23.87
N MET A 92 -15.31 -27.37 24.47
CA MET A 92 -16.17 -28.54 24.72
C MET A 92 -16.10 -29.84 23.87
N VAL A 93 -15.98 -30.94 24.64
CA VAL A 93 -16.47 -32.34 24.53
C VAL A 93 -15.61 -33.44 23.85
N ALA A 94 -15.07 -34.35 24.68
CA ALA A 94 -15.14 -35.83 24.56
C ALA A 94 -14.63 -36.45 25.89
N GLN A 95 -15.49 -36.80 26.84
CA GLN A 95 -16.07 -38.14 27.12
C GLN A 95 -15.11 -39.18 27.75
N SER A 96 -15.48 -39.59 28.97
CA SER A 96 -15.19 -40.76 29.82
C SER A 96 -14.18 -41.83 29.37
N ILE A 97 -13.28 -42.24 30.29
CA ILE A 97 -13.30 -43.53 31.04
C ILE A 97 -12.70 -43.27 32.43
#